data_AF-A0A6J4JCZ3-F1
#
_entry.id   AF-A0A6J4JCZ3-F1
#
_cell.length_a   1.000
_cell.length_b   1.000
_cell.length_c   1.000
_cell.angle_alpha   90.00
_cell.angle_beta   90.00
_cell.angle_gamma   90.00
#
_symmetry.space_group_name_H-M   'P 1'
#
loop_
_entity.id
_entity.type
_entity.pdbx_description
1 polymer ?
#
loop_
_entity_poly.entity_id
_entity_poly.type
_entity_poly.pdbx_seq_one_letter_code
_entity_poly.pdbx_strand_id
1 'polypeptide(L)'
;MPRPHHAHFTHPDGSWYRLWITHSRPKTERGHPWHLHASYDKSGTIAPVGGTLWYEQPYGMSNWDFDQEDDTLAAFRARAAERLEHGYELREGAVEFGTAGT
;
A
#
# COMPACT_ATOMS: atom_id res chain seq x y z
N MET A 1 -2.83 -8.99 -16.55
CA MET A 1 -3.17 -8.04 -15.47
C MET A 1 -1.85 -7.43 -15.00
N PRO A 2 -1.72 -6.10 -14.87
CA PRO A 2 -0.55 -5.54 -14.19
C PRO A 2 -0.45 -6.17 -12.79
N ARG A 3 0.77 -6.39 -12.29
CA ARG A 3 0.99 -6.97 -10.97
C ARG A 3 0.42 -6.01 -9.92
N PRO A 4 -0.30 -6.51 -8.89
CA PRO A 4 -0.83 -5.64 -7.85
C PRO A 4 0.32 -4.97 -7.11
N HIS A 5 0.33 -3.63 -7.05
CA HIS A 5 1.28 -2.90 -6.22
C HIS A 5 0.88 -3.07 -4.77
N HIS A 6 1.72 -3.77 -4.01
CA HIS A 6 1.52 -4.01 -2.61
C HIS A 6 2.84 -4.11 -1.87
N ALA A 7 2.84 -3.72 -0.59
CA ALA A 7 3.98 -3.79 0.28
C ALA A 7 3.53 -4.05 1.73
N HIS A 8 4.20 -4.99 2.40
CA HIS A 8 4.03 -5.27 3.81
C HIS A 8 5.33 -4.96 4.53
N PHE A 9 5.25 -4.09 5.52
CA PHE A 9 6.36 -3.63 6.33
C PHE A 9 6.19 -4.09 7.78
N THR A 10 7.31 -4.45 8.42
CA THR A 10 7.36 -4.80 9.85
C THR A 10 8.45 -4.00 10.53
N HIS A 11 8.24 -3.59 11.77
CA HIS A 11 9.24 -2.92 12.58
C HIS A 11 9.65 -3.81 13.78
N PRO A 12 10.89 -3.72 14.29
CA PRO A 12 11.36 -4.54 15.42
C PRO A 12 10.55 -4.41 16.72
N ASP A 13 9.80 -3.33 16.90
CA ASP A 13 8.87 -3.15 18.04
C ASP A 13 7.57 -3.96 17.92
N GLY A 14 7.40 -4.72 16.84
CA GLY A 14 6.23 -5.54 16.55
C GLY A 14 5.16 -4.82 15.72
N SER A 15 5.26 -3.51 15.50
CA SER A 15 4.33 -2.78 14.64
C SER A 15 4.48 -3.20 13.17
N TRP A 16 3.39 -3.09 12.42
CA TRP A 16 3.36 -3.44 10.99
C TRP A 16 2.47 -2.52 10.19
N TYR A 17 2.74 -2.47 8.88
CA TYR A 17 2.03 -1.64 7.93
C TYR A 17 1.87 -2.37 6.60
N ARG A 18 0.64 -2.53 6.11
CA ARG A 18 0.31 -3.05 4.79
C ARG A 18 -0.21 -1.91 3.91
N LEU A 19 0.25 -1.87 2.68
CA LEU A 19 -0.10 -0.86 1.68
C LEU A 19 -0.38 -1.57 0.35
N TRP A 20 -1.49 -1.26 -0.32
CA TRP A 20 -1.78 -1.82 -1.64
C TRP A 20 -2.64 -0.90 -2.49
N ILE A 21 -2.56 -1.09 -3.81
CA ILE A 21 -3.36 -0.35 -4.79
C ILE A 21 -4.38 -1.30 -5.42
N THR A 22 -5.62 -0.84 -5.54
CA THR A 22 -6.61 -1.46 -6.41
C THR A 22 -7.04 -0.48 -7.50
N HIS A 23 -7.46 -1.03 -8.63
CA HIS A 23 -8.04 -0.28 -9.73
C HIS A 23 -9.45 -0.81 -9.99
N SER A 24 -10.44 0.08 -9.96
CA SER A 24 -11.82 -0.25 -10.23
C SER A 24 -12.32 0.56 -11.43
N ARG A 25 -13.31 0.01 -12.16
CA ARG A 25 -14.01 0.81 -13.15
C ARG A 25 -14.87 1.81 -12.38
N PRO A 26 -14.71 3.13 -12.60
CA PRO A 26 -15.46 4.12 -11.86
C PRO A 26 -16.95 3.92 -12.15
N LYS A 27 -17.73 3.71 -11.09
CA LYS A 27 -19.18 3.42 -11.20
C LYS A 27 -20.00 4.67 -11.53
N THR A 28 -19.44 5.86 -11.35
CA THR A 28 -20.06 7.17 -11.58
C THR A 28 -19.02 8.21 -12.00
N GLU A 29 -19.44 9.36 -12.54
CA GLU A 29 -18.56 10.51 -12.89
C GLU A 29 -17.77 11.09 -11.70
N ARG A 30 -18.16 10.77 -10.46
CA ARG A 30 -17.45 11.19 -9.22
C ARG A 30 -16.59 10.07 -8.63
N GLY A 31 -16.62 8.87 -9.21
CA GLY A 31 -15.87 7.72 -8.73
C GLY A 31 -14.45 7.79 -9.24
N HIS A 32 -13.49 7.72 -8.34
CA HIS A 32 -12.08 7.62 -8.69
C HIS A 32 -11.74 6.18 -9.11
N PRO A 33 -11.02 5.97 -10.22
CA PRO A 33 -10.64 4.64 -10.69
C PRO A 33 -9.54 3.98 -9.84
N TRP A 34 -8.65 4.77 -9.24
CA TRP A 34 -7.50 4.26 -8.50
C TRP A 34 -7.66 4.47 -7.00
N HIS A 35 -7.33 3.42 -6.24
CA HIS A 35 -7.48 3.42 -4.80
C HIS A 35 -6.20 2.93 -4.15
N LEU A 36 -5.73 3.68 -3.16
CA LEU A 36 -4.64 3.30 -2.27
C LEU A 36 -5.23 2.92 -0.92
N HIS A 37 -4.81 1.80 -0.38
CA HIS A 37 -5.33 1.27 0.87
C HIS A 37 -4.19 0.98 1.84
N ALA A 38 -4.46 1.15 3.12
CA ALA A 38 -3.56 0.74 4.16
C ALA A 38 -4.27 0.10 5.35
N SER A 39 -3.60 -0.87 5.95
CA SER A 39 -3.95 -1.45 7.25
C SER A 39 -2.68 -1.52 8.08
N TYR A 40 -2.78 -1.30 9.38
CA TYR A 40 -1.60 -1.23 10.23
C TYR A 40 -1.96 -1.54 11.67
N ASP A 41 -0.97 -1.99 12.42
CA ASP A 41 -1.01 -1.99 13.88
C ASP A 41 0.25 -1.29 14.39
N LYS A 42 0.05 -0.21 15.15
CA LYS A 42 1.14 0.53 15.78
C LYS A 42 1.52 -0.02 17.15
N SER A 43 0.65 -0.85 17.74
CA SER A 43 0.86 -1.39 19.08
C SER A 43 1.72 -2.65 19.10
N GLY A 44 1.85 -3.34 17.96
CA GLY A 44 2.50 -4.64 17.85
C GLY A 44 1.75 -5.77 18.56
N THR A 45 0.50 -5.54 18.95
CA THR A 45 -0.32 -6.51 19.70
C THR A 45 -1.15 -7.41 18.79
N ILE A 46 -1.34 -7.02 17.53
CA ILE A 46 -2.13 -7.76 16.56
C ILE A 46 -1.21 -8.30 15.47
N ALA A 47 -1.21 -9.62 15.27
CA ALA A 47 -0.53 -10.21 14.13
C ALA A 47 -1.32 -9.95 12.83
N PRO A 48 -0.63 -9.65 11.71
CA PRO A 48 -1.31 -9.53 10.43
C PRO A 48 -1.91 -10.89 10.03
N VAL A 49 -3.16 -10.90 9.59
CA VAL A 49 -3.84 -12.13 9.13
C VAL A 49 -3.05 -12.70 7.94
N GLY A 50 -2.57 -13.93 8.11
CA GLY A 50 -1.89 -14.71 7.08
C GLY A 50 -2.87 -15.54 6.24
N GLY A 51 -2.41 -16.06 5.11
CA GLY A 51 -3.19 -16.98 4.26
C GLY A 51 -4.28 -16.33 3.41
N THR A 52 -4.39 -15.01 3.41
CA THR A 52 -5.31 -14.25 2.55
C THR A 52 -4.53 -13.35 1.59
N LEU A 53 -5.05 -13.18 0.37
CA LEU A 53 -4.57 -12.18 -0.59
C LEU A 53 -5.05 -10.80 -0.13
N TRP A 54 -4.45 -10.31 0.95
CA TRP A 54 -4.86 -9.08 1.63
C TRP A 54 -4.82 -7.86 0.70
N TYR A 55 -3.94 -7.88 -0.31
CA TYR A 55 -3.83 -6.83 -1.33
C TYR A 55 -4.94 -6.85 -2.39
N GLU A 56 -5.84 -7.83 -2.36
CA GLU A 56 -7.06 -7.84 -3.19
C GLU A 56 -8.28 -7.32 -2.43
N GLN A 57 -8.13 -7.00 -1.14
CA GLN A 57 -9.24 -6.46 -0.35
C GLN A 57 -9.65 -5.09 -0.88
N PRO A 58 -10.96 -4.80 -0.98
CA PRO A 58 -11.46 -3.55 -1.55
C PRO A 58 -11.24 -2.35 -0.62
N TYR A 59 -10.93 -2.59 0.66
CA TYR A 59 -10.74 -1.55 1.67
C TYR A 59 -9.70 -1.97 2.71
N GLY A 60 -8.96 -0.97 3.21
CA GLY A 60 -8.17 -1.06 4.42
C GLY A 60 -8.72 -0.19 5.55
N MET A 61 -7.94 -0.06 6.62
CA MET A 61 -8.21 0.89 7.71
C MET A 61 -8.11 2.35 7.26
N SER A 62 -7.33 2.63 6.23
CA SER A 62 -7.24 3.93 5.57
C SER A 62 -7.30 3.76 4.06
N ASN A 63 -8.01 4.65 3.38
CA ASN A 63 -8.29 4.57 1.95
C ASN A 63 -8.14 5.96 1.34
N TRP A 64 -7.50 6.05 0.17
CA TRP A 64 -7.32 7.28 -0.59
C TRP A 64 -7.65 7.00 -2.05
N ASP A 65 -8.30 7.97 -2.67
CA ASP A 65 -8.87 7.84 -4.00
C ASP A 65 -8.16 8.81 -4.96
N PHE A 66 -7.88 8.35 -6.17
CA PHE A 66 -7.14 9.11 -7.18
C PHE A 66 -7.72 8.90 -8.58
N ASP A 67 -7.62 9.94 -9.40
CA ASP A 67 -8.02 9.88 -10.81
C ASP A 67 -6.98 9.22 -11.71
N GLN A 68 -5.70 9.29 -11.32
CA GLN A 68 -4.57 8.86 -12.15
C GLN A 68 -3.72 7.79 -11.47
N GLU A 69 -3.22 6.86 -12.27
CA GLU A 69 -2.30 5.80 -11.83
C GLU A 69 -1.02 6.40 -11.24
N ASP A 70 -0.43 7.39 -11.93
CA ASP A 70 0.83 8.00 -11.52
C ASP A 70 0.75 8.70 -10.15
N ASP A 71 -0.36 9.40 -9.88
CA ASP A 71 -0.60 10.04 -8.58
C ASP A 71 -0.74 8.99 -7.47
N THR A 72 -1.44 7.89 -7.78
CA THR A 72 -1.62 6.76 -6.86
C THR A 72 -0.27 6.09 -6.55
N LEU A 73 0.55 5.87 -7.57
CA LEU A 73 1.89 5.30 -7.43
C LEU A 73 2.84 6.24 -6.67
N ALA A 74 2.75 7.55 -6.91
CA ALA A 74 3.51 8.54 -6.15
C ALA A 74 3.11 8.52 -4.67
N ALA A 75 1.81 8.47 -4.37
CA ALA A 75 1.28 8.38 -3.01
C ALA A 75 1.66 7.07 -2.32
N PHE A 76 1.72 5.95 -3.05
CA PHE A 76 2.22 4.66 -2.57
C PHE A 76 3.71 4.75 -2.20
N ARG A 77 4.54 5.26 -3.11
CA ARG A 77 5.99 5.41 -2.89
C ARG A 77 6.30 6.33 -1.73
N ALA A 78 5.62 7.46 -1.60
CA ALA A 78 5.81 8.39 -0.49
C ALA A 78 5.50 7.74 0.86
N ARG A 79 4.40 7.00 0.96
CA ARG A 79 4.05 6.27 2.19
C ARG A 79 5.01 5.15 2.48
N ALA A 80 5.46 4.42 1.47
CA ALA A 80 6.48 3.39 1.63
C ALA A 80 7.83 3.97 2.10
N ALA A 81 8.27 5.09 1.52
CA ALA A 81 9.49 5.78 1.92
C ALA A 81 9.43 6.19 3.40
N GLU A 82 8.34 6.81 3.85
CA GLU A 82 8.16 7.21 5.26
C GLU A 82 8.27 6.01 6.22
N ARG A 83 7.83 4.80 5.82
CA ARG A 83 7.93 3.59 6.64
C ARG A 83 9.38 3.15 6.77
N LEU A 84 10.11 3.16 5.65
CA LEU A 84 11.53 2.85 5.63
C LEU A 84 12.35 3.86 6.45
N GLU A 85 12.03 5.16 6.35
CA GLU A 85 12.67 6.23 7.13
C GLU A 85 12.44 6.06 8.65
N HIS A 86 11.28 5.53 9.03
CA HIS A 86 10.95 5.20 10.42
C HIS A 86 11.43 3.79 10.85
N GLY A 87 12.34 3.17 10.12
CA GLY A 87 12.99 1.92 10.50
C GLY A 87 12.15 0.65 10.26
N TYR A 88 11.03 0.75 9.54
CA TYR A 88 10.32 -0.45 9.11
C TYR A 88 11.09 -1.17 8.00
N GLU A 89 10.99 -2.49 7.97
CA GLU A 89 11.59 -3.35 6.97
C GLU A 89 10.52 -3.91 6.03
N LEU A 90 10.79 -3.92 4.72
CA LEU A 90 9.92 -4.57 3.73
C LEU A 90 10.02 -6.11 3.87
N ARG A 91 8.88 -6.78 4.07
CA ARG A 91 8.79 -8.25 4.22
C ARG A 91 8.14 -8.96 3.05
N GLU A 92 7.18 -8.32 2.40
CA GLU A 92 6.42 -8.89 1.27
C GLU A 92 6.05 -7.78 0.28
N GLY A 93 5.98 -8.12 -1.00
CA GLY A 93 5.65 -7.18 -2.07
C GLY A 93 6.87 -6.41 -2.58
N ALA A 94 6.64 -5.28 -3.22
CA ALA A 94 7.70 -4.47 -3.82
C ALA A 94 7.37 -2.98 -3.78
N VAL A 95 8.42 -2.17 -3.64
CA VAL A 95 8.35 -0.72 -3.80
C VAL A 95 9.33 -0.33 -4.88
N GLU A 96 8.80 0.00 -6.06
CA GLU A 96 9.62 0.44 -7.18
C GLU A 96 9.85 1.95 -7.06
N PHE A 97 11.01 2.32 -6.51
CA PHE A 97 11.52 3.69 -6.61
C PHE A 97 12.23 3.78 -7.96
N GLY A 98 11.61 4.47 -8.94
CA GLY A 98 12.16 4.53 -10.30
C GLY A 98 13.64 4.88 -10.29
N THR A 99 14.47 4.04 -10.91
CA THR A 99 15.87 4.39 -11.16
C THR A 99 15.87 5.56 -12.15
N ALA A 100 16.22 6.76 -11.68
CA ALA A 100 16.66 7.82 -12.58
C ALA A 100 17.88 7.26 -13.33
N GLY A 101 17.68 7.02 -14.63
CA GLY A 101 18.75 6.58 -15.53
C GLY A 101 19.91 7.56 -15.48
N THR A 102 21.11 6.98 -15.44
CA THR A 102 22.41 7.65 -15.58
C THR A 102 22.51 8.44 -16.89
#